data_AF-A0A267THF7-F1
#
_entry.id   AF-A0A267THF7-F1
#
_cell.length_a   1.000
_cell.length_b   1.000
_cell.length_c   1.000
_cell.angle_alpha   90.00
_cell.angle_beta   90.00
_cell.angle_gamma   90.00
#
_symmetry.space_group_name_H-M   'P 1'
#
loop_
_entity.id
_entity.type
_entity.pdbx_description
1 polymer ?
#
loop_
_entity_poly.entity_id
_entity_poly.type
_entity_poly.pdbx_seq_one_letter_code
_entity_poly.pdbx_strand_id
1 'polypeptide(L)'
;MKRKLYQYGILLGLLMSVSACRKDMRLFDKDVRTTLEEFAKQNPETKLQVTTRLGNFTIQLYEGTPLHRANFVRLVKGGYYTDLFFYRVVYETAIQGGAEWMYRLDYDLPTEVDTSKFRHKRGAVAMAQYDPSMNPEGNTSASEFFIITNAEEARKFDGIYTVVGEVTEGMDVVDKIKEARAFNEKPVDPVKFSIRILE
;
A
#
# COMPACT_ATOMS: atom_id res chain seq x y z
N MET A 1 -18.85 -32.78 63.28
CA MET A 1 -19.49 -32.76 61.94
C MET A 1 -19.13 -31.45 61.24
N LYS A 2 -18.29 -31.53 60.20
CA LYS A 2 -17.62 -30.38 59.55
C LYS A 2 -18.55 -29.70 58.52
N ARG A 3 -18.78 -28.40 58.62
CA ARG A 3 -19.30 -27.57 57.51
C ARG A 3 -18.11 -27.00 56.75
N LYS A 4 -17.93 -27.41 55.48
CA LYS A 4 -16.89 -26.90 54.58
C LYS A 4 -17.30 -25.52 54.05
N LEU A 5 -16.46 -24.51 54.27
CA LEU A 5 -16.58 -23.19 53.68
C LEU A 5 -15.91 -23.22 52.30
N TYR A 6 -16.68 -23.08 51.22
CA TYR A 6 -16.13 -22.95 49.87
C TYR A 6 -15.68 -21.50 49.65
N GLN A 7 -14.38 -21.26 49.57
CA GLN A 7 -13.82 -20.02 49.07
C GLN A 7 -13.99 -19.98 47.54
N TYR A 8 -14.95 -19.20 47.06
CA TYR A 8 -15.00 -18.80 45.65
C TYR A 8 -14.02 -17.64 45.46
N GLY A 9 -12.79 -17.96 45.07
CA GLY A 9 -11.88 -16.98 44.50
C GLY A 9 -12.38 -16.58 43.11
N ILE A 10 -12.97 -15.40 43.00
CA ILE A 10 -13.28 -14.78 41.70
C ILE A 10 -11.93 -14.31 41.13
N LEU A 11 -11.32 -15.15 40.30
CA LEU A 11 -10.18 -14.76 39.48
C LEU A 11 -10.74 -13.89 38.34
N LEU A 12 -10.85 -12.58 38.58
CA LEU A 12 -11.17 -11.61 37.53
C LEU A 12 -9.96 -11.54 36.60
N GLY A 13 -9.97 -12.38 35.57
CA GLY A 13 -8.99 -12.32 34.49
C GLY A 13 -9.10 -10.96 33.81
N LEU A 14 -8.12 -10.09 34.06
CA LEU A 14 -7.95 -8.83 33.36
C LEU A 14 -7.68 -9.17 31.88
N LEU A 15 -8.73 -9.17 31.06
CA LEU A 15 -8.58 -9.20 29.61
C LEU A 15 -7.88 -7.90 29.21
N MET A 16 -6.55 -7.95 29.14
CA MET A 16 -5.79 -6.92 28.45
C MET A 16 -6.14 -7.04 26.97
N SER A 17 -7.13 -6.27 26.53
CA SER A 17 -7.35 -5.97 25.13
C SER A 17 -6.09 -5.28 24.62
N VAL A 18 -5.17 -6.05 24.05
CA VAL A 18 -4.11 -5.52 23.19
C VAL A 18 -4.81 -5.00 21.94
N SER A 19 -5.38 -3.80 22.03
CA SER A 19 -5.61 -3.01 20.83
C SER A 19 -4.22 -2.77 20.24
N ALA A 20 -3.91 -3.50 19.17
CA ALA A 20 -2.72 -3.27 18.38
C ALA A 20 -2.85 -1.87 17.78
N CYS A 21 -2.42 -0.86 18.53
CA CYS A 21 -2.36 0.50 18.06
C CYS A 21 -1.38 0.51 16.90
N ARG A 22 -1.87 0.78 15.68
CA ARG A 22 -1.01 0.85 14.49
C ARG A 22 0.02 1.94 14.75
N LYS A 23 1.30 1.63 14.56
CA LYS A 23 2.39 2.59 14.75
C LYS A 23 2.08 3.85 13.94
N ASP A 24 2.28 5.03 14.53
CA ASP A 24 2.14 6.29 13.81
C ASP A 24 3.22 6.36 12.72
N MET A 25 2.79 6.37 11.47
CA MET A 25 3.65 6.37 10.28
C MET A 25 3.64 7.73 9.57
N ARG A 26 3.11 8.78 10.20
CA ARG A 26 3.15 10.14 9.64
C ARG A 26 4.59 10.65 9.58
N LEU A 27 4.87 11.43 8.56
CA LEU A 27 6.05 12.29 8.47
C LEU A 27 5.54 13.74 8.52
N PHE A 28 6.22 14.60 9.27
CA PHE A 28 5.86 16.01 9.34
C PHE A 28 6.71 16.79 8.32
N ASP A 29 6.05 17.60 7.49
CA ASP A 29 6.50 18.11 6.19
C ASP A 29 7.96 18.58 6.06
N LYS A 30 8.50 19.25 7.09
CA LYS A 30 9.74 20.02 6.93
C LYS A 30 10.97 19.18 6.57
N ASP A 31 10.92 17.86 6.80
CA ASP A 31 12.04 16.95 6.60
C ASP A 31 11.69 15.67 5.83
N VAL A 32 10.53 15.59 5.14
CA VAL A 32 10.08 14.34 4.46
C VAL A 32 11.13 13.80 3.48
N ARG A 33 11.67 14.67 2.62
CA ARG A 33 12.71 14.29 1.64
C ARG A 33 13.96 13.77 2.35
N THR A 34 14.56 14.57 3.23
CA THR A 34 15.78 14.22 3.96
C THR A 34 15.61 12.92 4.75
N THR A 35 14.47 12.77 5.44
CA THR A 35 14.12 11.56 6.20
C THR A 35 14.12 10.32 5.30
N LEU A 36 13.49 10.41 4.12
CA LEU A 36 13.41 9.29 3.19
C LEU A 36 14.76 8.99 2.52
N GLU A 37 15.54 10.01 2.18
CA GLU A 37 16.89 9.86 1.63
C GLU A 37 17.84 9.18 2.64
N GLU A 38 17.77 9.55 3.92
CA GLU A 38 18.55 8.91 4.99
C GLU A 38 18.07 7.48 5.25
N PHE A 39 16.76 7.26 5.30
CA PHE A 39 16.17 5.94 5.45
C PHE A 39 16.59 5.02 4.29
N ALA A 40 16.60 5.53 3.06
CA ALA A 40 16.96 4.78 1.87
C ALA A 40 18.37 4.17 1.95
N LYS A 41 19.34 4.90 2.52
CA LYS A 41 20.74 4.45 2.67
C LYS A 41 20.88 3.20 3.52
N GLN A 42 20.00 3.02 4.51
CA GLN A 42 20.05 1.91 5.46
C GLN A 42 19.04 0.80 5.15
N ASN A 43 18.16 1.01 4.15
CA ASN A 43 17.05 0.12 3.83
C ASN A 43 17.02 -0.08 2.31
N PRO A 44 17.92 -0.92 1.75
CA PRO A 44 18.05 -1.11 0.31
C PRO A 44 17.03 -2.09 -0.27
N GLU A 45 16.05 -2.56 0.52
CA GLU A 45 15.15 -3.60 0.08
C GLU A 45 14.28 -3.16 -1.10
N THR A 46 14.04 -4.09 -2.02
CA THR A 46 13.27 -3.82 -3.24
C THR A 46 12.26 -4.91 -3.57
N LYS A 47 12.37 -6.11 -2.97
CA LYS A 47 11.45 -7.22 -3.25
C LYS A 47 10.38 -7.32 -2.16
N LEU A 48 9.13 -7.27 -2.57
CA LEU A 48 7.95 -7.33 -1.68
C LEU A 48 7.05 -8.48 -2.09
N GLN A 49 6.42 -9.14 -1.12
CA GLN A 49 5.34 -10.08 -1.34
C GLN A 49 4.02 -9.47 -0.87
N VAL A 50 3.03 -9.50 -1.75
CA VAL A 50 1.64 -9.19 -1.43
C VAL A 50 0.87 -10.49 -1.26
N THR A 51 0.20 -10.64 -0.12
CA THR A 51 -0.61 -11.82 0.22
C THR A 51 -2.08 -11.45 0.20
N THR A 52 -2.92 -12.23 -0.47
CA THR A 52 -4.37 -12.03 -0.55
C THR A 52 -5.13 -13.36 -0.42
N ARG A 53 -6.46 -13.30 -0.29
CA ARG A 53 -7.31 -14.50 -0.36
C ARG A 53 -7.34 -15.17 -1.75
N LEU A 54 -6.83 -14.50 -2.79
CA LEU A 54 -6.80 -14.99 -4.18
C LEU A 54 -5.44 -15.55 -4.59
N GLY A 55 -4.46 -15.53 -3.69
CA GLY A 55 -3.08 -15.92 -3.93
C GLY A 55 -2.09 -14.81 -3.58
N ASN A 56 -0.82 -15.09 -3.86
CA ASN A 56 0.29 -14.18 -3.60
C ASN A 56 0.88 -13.67 -4.91
N PHE A 57 1.39 -12.45 -4.90
CA PHE A 57 2.17 -11.89 -6.00
C PHE A 57 3.36 -11.09 -5.46
N THR A 58 4.36 -10.91 -6.30
CA THR A 58 5.62 -10.26 -5.93
C THR A 58 5.74 -8.93 -6.64
N ILE A 59 6.09 -7.88 -5.89
CA ILE A 59 6.45 -6.55 -6.42
C ILE A 59 7.96 -6.38 -6.32
N GLN A 60 8.57 -5.95 -7.42
CA GLN A 60 9.94 -5.44 -7.48
C GLN A 60 9.89 -3.91 -7.55
N LEU A 61 10.37 -3.23 -6.51
CA LEU A 61 10.51 -1.78 -6.49
C LEU A 61 11.73 -1.35 -7.33
N TYR A 62 11.63 -0.18 -7.94
CA TYR A 62 12.70 0.44 -8.71
C TYR A 62 13.59 1.33 -7.83
N GLU A 63 14.89 1.36 -8.17
CA GLU A 63 15.84 2.27 -7.51
C GLU A 63 15.73 3.72 -8.03
N GLY A 64 15.22 3.90 -9.26
CA GLY A 64 15.12 5.22 -9.90
C GLY A 64 13.96 6.11 -9.41
N THR A 65 13.18 5.64 -8.43
CA THR A 65 12.18 6.44 -7.70
C THR A 65 12.48 6.35 -6.19
N PRO A 66 13.63 6.89 -5.74
CA PRO A 66 14.19 6.61 -4.42
C PRO A 66 13.29 7.05 -3.26
N LEU A 67 12.57 8.18 -3.39
CA LEU A 67 11.70 8.65 -2.31
C LEU A 67 10.51 7.72 -2.12
N HIS A 68 9.84 7.36 -3.23
CA HIS A 68 8.71 6.44 -3.16
C HIS A 68 9.12 5.04 -2.75
N ARG A 69 10.26 4.53 -3.24
CA ARG A 69 10.81 3.23 -2.82
C ARG A 69 11.05 3.21 -1.32
N ALA A 70 11.79 4.21 -0.81
CA ALA A 70 12.11 4.31 0.62
C ALA A 70 10.85 4.41 1.47
N ASN A 71 9.88 5.21 1.02
CA ASN A 71 8.60 5.36 1.72
C ASN A 71 7.80 4.04 1.71
N PHE A 72 7.74 3.33 0.58
CA PHE A 72 7.05 2.03 0.50
C PHE A 72 7.68 1.02 1.47
N VAL A 73 9.01 0.90 1.48
CA VAL A 73 9.76 0.03 2.41
C VAL A 73 9.49 0.42 3.85
N ARG A 74 9.55 1.72 4.17
CA ARG A 74 9.25 2.26 5.51
C ARG A 74 7.85 1.87 5.98
N LEU A 75 6.84 2.05 5.12
CA LEU A 75 5.45 1.71 5.43
C LEU A 75 5.26 0.20 5.62
N VAL A 76 5.90 -0.63 4.80
CA VAL A 76 5.88 -2.10 4.97
C VAL A 76 6.54 -2.51 6.29
N LYS A 77 7.74 -2.01 6.62
CA LYS A 77 8.41 -2.28 7.90
C LYS A 77 7.61 -1.81 9.10
N GLY A 78 6.83 -0.74 8.95
CA GLY A 78 5.92 -0.23 9.97
C GLY A 78 4.61 -1.00 10.12
N GLY A 79 4.36 -2.03 9.31
CA GLY A 79 3.10 -2.78 9.32
C GLY A 79 1.90 -1.98 8.78
N TYR A 80 2.15 -0.89 8.06
CA TYR A 80 1.09 -0.01 7.56
C TYR A 80 0.22 -0.71 6.51
N TYR A 81 0.82 -1.54 5.66
CA TYR A 81 0.11 -2.28 4.62
C TYR A 81 -0.51 -3.61 5.10
N THR A 82 -0.62 -3.84 6.41
CA THR A 82 -1.26 -5.05 6.96
C THR A 82 -2.78 -4.91 6.95
N ASP A 83 -3.50 -5.89 6.38
CA ASP A 83 -4.97 -5.94 6.34
C ASP A 83 -5.63 -4.71 5.68
N LEU A 84 -5.03 -4.20 4.61
CA LEU A 84 -5.62 -3.16 3.74
C LEU A 84 -6.35 -3.80 2.56
N PHE A 85 -6.98 -2.99 1.70
CA PHE A 85 -7.85 -3.48 0.63
C PHE A 85 -7.47 -2.92 -0.73
N PHE A 86 -7.65 -3.71 -1.77
CA PHE A 86 -7.88 -3.22 -3.12
C PHE A 86 -9.34 -2.76 -3.22
N TYR A 87 -9.57 -1.48 -2.96
CA TYR A 87 -10.90 -0.89 -2.82
C TYR A 87 -11.47 -0.34 -4.13
N ARG A 88 -10.69 -0.32 -5.21
CA ARG A 88 -11.13 0.20 -6.50
C ARG A 88 -10.57 -0.60 -7.68
N VAL A 89 -11.43 -0.95 -8.62
CA VAL A 89 -11.09 -1.45 -9.96
C VAL A 89 -11.28 -0.29 -10.92
N VAL A 90 -10.17 0.33 -11.33
CA VAL A 90 -10.14 1.57 -12.12
C VAL A 90 -10.50 1.24 -13.56
N TYR A 91 -11.81 1.17 -13.83
CA TYR A 91 -12.40 0.73 -15.09
C TYR A 91 -11.59 -0.44 -15.70
N GLU A 92 -11.16 -0.28 -16.95
CA GLU A 92 -10.36 -1.28 -17.67
C GLU A 92 -8.85 -1.17 -17.42
N THR A 93 -8.39 -0.23 -16.61
CA THR A 93 -6.98 0.21 -16.60
C THR A 93 -6.14 -0.44 -15.51
N ALA A 94 -6.64 -0.49 -14.27
CA ALA A 94 -5.83 -0.85 -13.10
C ALA A 94 -6.67 -1.37 -11.92
N ILE A 95 -6.02 -1.97 -10.93
CA ILE A 95 -6.56 -2.12 -9.58
C ILE A 95 -5.87 -1.12 -8.65
N GLN A 96 -6.60 -0.52 -7.73
CA GLN A 96 -6.08 0.47 -6.78
C GLN A 96 -6.33 0.02 -5.34
N GLY A 97 -5.30 0.18 -4.51
CA GLY A 97 -5.30 -0.20 -3.11
C GLY A 97 -4.39 0.69 -2.27
N GLY A 98 -4.30 0.35 -1.00
CA GLY A 98 -3.65 1.18 0.01
C GLY A 98 -4.65 1.63 1.06
N ALA A 99 -4.39 2.78 1.65
CA ALA A 99 -5.15 3.29 2.78
C ALA A 99 -6.14 4.38 2.34
N GLU A 100 -7.41 4.01 2.19
CA GLU A 100 -8.49 4.94 1.86
C GLU A 100 -9.03 5.64 3.12
N TRP A 101 -9.58 6.85 2.96
CA TRP A 101 -10.30 7.60 4.00
C TRP A 101 -9.50 7.81 5.30
N MET A 102 -9.99 7.30 6.43
CA MET A 102 -9.45 7.53 7.78
C MET A 102 -8.06 6.94 8.00
N TYR A 103 -7.60 6.07 7.11
CA TYR A 103 -6.26 5.47 7.18
C TYR A 103 -5.21 6.28 6.40
N ARG A 104 -5.61 7.34 5.69
CA ARG A 104 -4.69 8.17 4.91
C ARG A 104 -3.64 8.82 5.78
N LEU A 105 -2.44 8.88 5.25
CA LEU A 105 -1.35 9.67 5.81
C LEU A 105 -1.50 11.13 5.37
N ASP A 106 -1.22 12.04 6.30
CA ASP A 106 -1.32 13.48 6.11
C ASP A 106 0.03 14.05 5.62
N TYR A 107 0.57 13.46 4.54
CA TYR A 107 1.72 13.97 3.80
C TYR A 107 1.73 13.38 2.38
N ASP A 108 2.33 14.12 1.46
CA ASP A 108 2.54 13.69 0.08
C ASP A 108 4.03 13.66 -0.27
N LEU A 109 4.34 13.05 -1.42
CA LEU A 109 5.68 12.98 -1.97
C LEU A 109 5.76 13.71 -3.30
N PRO A 110 6.89 14.37 -3.62
CA PRO A 110 7.08 14.96 -4.93
C PRO A 110 7.09 13.85 -5.99
N THR A 111 6.40 14.08 -7.11
CA THR A 111 6.32 13.12 -8.21
C THR A 111 7.70 12.83 -8.81
N GLU A 112 8.01 11.54 -9.02
CA GLU A 112 9.26 11.03 -9.59
C GLU A 112 8.97 10.35 -10.94
N VAL A 113 9.14 11.09 -12.05
CA VAL A 113 8.85 10.59 -13.41
C VAL A 113 10.09 10.61 -14.31
N ASP A 114 10.34 9.48 -14.97
CA ASP A 114 11.32 9.34 -16.06
C ASP A 114 10.73 8.39 -17.09
N THR A 115 10.01 8.94 -18.09
CA THR A 115 9.28 8.14 -19.08
C THR A 115 10.18 7.32 -20.01
N SER A 116 11.49 7.60 -20.02
CA SER A 116 12.47 6.79 -20.75
C SER A 116 12.76 5.46 -20.06
N LYS A 117 12.52 5.37 -18.74
CA LYS A 117 12.79 4.18 -17.92
C LYS A 117 11.52 3.55 -17.35
N PHE A 118 10.58 4.38 -16.92
CA PHE A 118 9.42 3.95 -16.16
C PHE A 118 8.14 4.39 -16.87
N ARG A 119 7.47 3.41 -17.46
CA ARG A 119 6.19 3.58 -18.16
C ARG A 119 5.11 2.73 -17.50
N HIS A 120 3.86 3.12 -17.68
CA HIS A 120 2.68 2.39 -17.20
C HIS A 120 2.38 1.16 -18.06
N LYS A 121 3.39 0.27 -18.16
CA LYS A 121 3.23 -1.06 -18.75
C LYS A 121 2.38 -1.95 -17.85
N ARG A 122 1.89 -3.05 -18.39
CA ARG A 122 1.16 -4.07 -17.63
C ARG A 122 2.01 -4.56 -16.46
N GLY A 123 1.43 -4.61 -15.26
CA GLY A 123 2.12 -4.96 -14.03
C GLY A 123 2.86 -3.80 -13.36
N ALA A 124 2.98 -2.62 -13.98
CA ALA A 124 3.58 -1.46 -13.34
C ALA A 124 2.79 -1.08 -12.08
N VAL A 125 3.52 -0.80 -11.00
CA VAL A 125 2.99 -0.32 -9.72
C VAL A 125 3.27 1.18 -9.66
N ALA A 126 2.21 1.98 -9.60
CA ALA A 126 2.29 3.43 -9.61
C ALA A 126 1.53 4.05 -8.44
N MET A 127 1.92 5.26 -8.06
CA MET A 127 1.40 5.96 -6.89
C MET A 127 0.21 6.83 -7.30
N ALA A 128 -0.87 6.79 -6.54
CA ALA A 128 -2.05 7.60 -6.84
C ALA A 128 -1.76 9.10 -6.63
N GLN A 129 -2.45 9.96 -7.37
CA GLN A 129 -2.50 11.40 -7.12
C GLN A 129 -3.93 11.79 -6.74
N TYR A 130 -4.05 12.84 -5.94
CA TYR A 130 -5.35 13.44 -5.65
C TYR A 130 -5.77 14.41 -6.75
N ASP A 131 -7.05 14.80 -6.70
CA ASP A 131 -7.64 15.72 -7.68
C ASP A 131 -6.76 16.97 -7.87
N PRO A 132 -6.45 17.37 -9.12
CA PRO A 132 -5.60 18.52 -9.40
C PRO A 132 -6.06 19.83 -8.74
N SER A 133 -7.37 20.00 -8.48
CA SER A 133 -7.90 21.17 -7.77
C SER A 133 -7.48 21.21 -6.29
N MET A 134 -7.20 20.05 -5.70
CA MET A 134 -6.71 19.91 -4.32
C MET A 134 -5.20 19.64 -4.25
N ASN A 135 -4.55 19.37 -5.40
CA ASN A 135 -3.15 19.02 -5.52
C ASN A 135 -2.51 19.73 -6.74
N PRO A 136 -2.43 21.07 -6.71
CA PRO A 136 -1.91 21.86 -7.83
C PRO A 136 -0.42 21.62 -8.10
N GLU A 137 0.31 21.15 -7.10
CA GLU A 137 1.74 20.79 -7.21
C GLU A 137 1.94 19.43 -7.91
N GLY A 138 0.88 18.63 -8.06
CA GLY A 138 0.96 17.31 -8.66
C GLY A 138 1.74 16.31 -7.80
N ASN A 139 1.72 16.47 -6.48
CA ASN A 139 2.36 15.53 -5.56
C ASN A 139 1.60 14.19 -5.53
N THR A 140 2.29 13.10 -5.20
CA THR A 140 1.71 11.75 -5.16
C THR A 140 1.42 11.33 -3.73
N SER A 141 0.35 10.56 -3.58
CA SER A 141 -0.04 9.96 -2.31
C SER A 141 1.12 9.18 -1.70
N ALA A 142 1.33 9.35 -0.40
CA ALA A 142 2.30 8.57 0.33
C ALA A 142 1.95 7.08 0.44
N SER A 143 0.70 6.66 0.19
CA SER A 143 0.30 5.28 0.52
C SER A 143 -0.74 4.61 -0.36
N GLU A 144 -1.42 5.37 -1.22
CA GLU A 144 -2.33 4.80 -2.22
C GLU A 144 -1.54 4.50 -3.50
N PHE A 145 -1.68 3.28 -4.00
CA PHE A 145 -1.01 2.82 -5.22
C PHE A 145 -1.98 2.05 -6.11
N PHE A 146 -1.64 1.93 -7.38
CA PHE A 146 -2.39 1.15 -8.36
C PHE A 146 -1.46 0.28 -9.20
N ILE A 147 -2.00 -0.86 -9.66
CA ILE A 147 -1.29 -1.83 -10.49
C ILE A 147 -1.97 -1.89 -11.86
N ILE A 148 -1.20 -1.61 -12.91
CA ILE A 148 -1.70 -1.59 -14.28
C ILE A 148 -2.07 -2.99 -14.75
N THR A 149 -3.29 -3.14 -15.27
CA THR A 149 -3.78 -4.38 -15.90
C THR A 149 -3.94 -4.25 -17.41
N ASN A 150 -4.15 -3.04 -17.91
CA ASN A 150 -4.21 -2.72 -19.34
C ASN A 150 -3.27 -1.57 -19.69
N ALA A 151 -2.15 -1.90 -20.33
CA ALA A 151 -1.10 -0.95 -20.68
C ALA A 151 -1.53 0.08 -21.74
N GLU A 152 -2.45 -0.30 -22.63
CA GLU A 152 -2.93 0.58 -23.69
C GLU A 152 -3.75 1.74 -23.12
N GLU A 153 -4.70 1.41 -22.24
CA GLU A 153 -5.51 2.41 -21.53
C GLU A 153 -4.66 3.26 -20.57
N ALA A 154 -3.59 2.67 -20.03
CA ALA A 154 -2.70 3.33 -19.09
C ALA A 154 -1.69 4.29 -19.74
N ARG A 155 -1.55 4.33 -21.08
CA ARG A 155 -0.60 5.24 -21.76
C ARG A 155 -0.80 6.70 -21.37
N LYS A 156 -2.04 7.10 -21.08
CA LYS A 156 -2.39 8.46 -20.64
C LYS A 156 -1.82 8.84 -19.27
N PHE A 157 -1.28 7.89 -18.51
CA PHE A 157 -0.68 8.10 -17.19
C PHE A 157 0.83 8.34 -17.26
N ASP A 158 1.48 8.05 -18.40
CA ASP A 158 2.92 8.26 -18.59
C ASP A 158 3.29 9.73 -18.38
N GLY A 159 4.30 9.96 -17.52
CA GLY A 159 4.78 11.30 -17.17
C GLY A 159 3.90 12.05 -16.16
N ILE A 160 2.78 11.46 -15.73
CA ILE A 160 1.89 12.04 -14.71
C ILE A 160 2.13 11.37 -13.37
N TYR A 161 2.04 10.04 -13.30
CA TYR A 161 2.14 9.31 -12.04
C TYR A 161 3.51 8.65 -11.86
N THR A 162 4.02 8.66 -10.62
CA THR A 162 5.25 7.96 -10.25
C THR A 162 5.06 6.45 -10.36
N VAL A 163 5.88 5.78 -11.16
CA VAL A 163 5.94 4.31 -11.21
C VAL A 163 7.04 3.83 -10.25
N VAL A 164 6.64 3.29 -9.11
CA VAL A 164 7.56 2.87 -8.03
C VAL A 164 8.12 1.46 -8.21
N GLY A 165 7.51 0.65 -9.06
CA GLY A 165 7.94 -0.73 -9.28
C GLY A 165 7.09 -1.49 -10.29
N GLU A 166 7.17 -2.81 -10.23
CA GLU A 166 6.38 -3.71 -11.08
C GLU A 166 6.09 -5.06 -10.40
N VAL A 167 5.00 -5.70 -10.82
CA VAL A 167 4.71 -7.09 -10.49
C VAL A 167 5.60 -8.01 -11.31
N THR A 168 6.38 -8.86 -10.64
CA THR A 168 7.33 -9.79 -11.28
C THR A 168 6.88 -11.25 -11.23
N GLU A 169 6.03 -11.61 -10.26
CA GLU A 169 5.46 -12.95 -10.10
C GLU A 169 4.00 -12.84 -9.66
N GLY A 170 3.13 -13.76 -10.08
CA GLY A 170 1.72 -13.81 -9.62
C GLY A 170 0.79 -12.78 -10.27
N MET A 171 1.07 -12.38 -11.51
CA MET A 171 0.23 -11.42 -12.23
C MET A 171 -1.20 -11.95 -12.48
N ASP A 172 -1.41 -13.26 -12.53
CA ASP A 172 -2.74 -13.89 -12.58
C ASP A 172 -3.58 -13.61 -11.32
N VAL A 173 -2.93 -13.40 -10.17
CA VAL A 173 -3.61 -12.98 -8.93
C VAL A 173 -4.14 -11.57 -9.07
N VAL A 174 -3.36 -10.66 -9.67
CA VAL A 174 -3.79 -9.29 -9.97
C VAL A 174 -5.00 -9.29 -10.91
N ASP A 175 -4.99 -10.16 -11.90
CA ASP A 175 -6.11 -10.31 -12.85
C ASP A 175 -7.38 -10.81 -12.15
N LYS A 176 -7.27 -11.81 -11.27
CA LYS A 176 -8.39 -12.28 -10.43
C LYS A 176 -8.95 -11.16 -9.54
N ILE A 177 -8.12 -10.24 -9.06
CA ILE A 177 -8.58 -9.07 -8.29
C ILE A 177 -9.35 -8.11 -9.21
N LYS A 178 -8.86 -7.85 -10.44
CA LYS A 178 -9.54 -7.01 -11.43
C LYS A 178 -10.93 -7.54 -11.77
N GLU A 179 -11.09 -8.85 -11.86
CA GLU A 179 -12.36 -9.53 -12.19
C GLU A 179 -13.41 -9.46 -11.07
N ALA A 180 -13.08 -8.88 -9.91
CA ALA A 180 -14.05 -8.70 -8.84
C ALA A 180 -15.27 -7.90 -9.33
N ARG A 181 -16.47 -8.41 -9.04
CA ARG A 181 -17.73 -7.71 -9.32
C ARG A 181 -17.68 -6.33 -8.66
N ALA A 182 -17.82 -5.27 -9.46
CA ALA A 182 -17.77 -3.89 -9.00
C ALA A 182 -18.97 -3.07 -9.50
N PHE A 183 -19.34 -2.05 -8.73
CA PHE A 183 -20.29 -1.02 -9.14
C PHE A 183 -19.62 0.34 -9.03
N ASN A 184 -19.58 1.09 -10.14
CA ASN A 184 -18.88 2.38 -10.23
C ASN A 184 -17.45 2.29 -9.67
N GLU A 185 -16.67 1.35 -10.21
CA GLU A 185 -15.29 1.03 -9.81
C GLU A 185 -15.10 0.46 -8.39
N LYS A 186 -16.15 0.37 -7.56
CA LYS A 186 -16.04 -0.17 -6.20
C LYS A 186 -16.38 -1.66 -6.17
N PRO A 187 -15.45 -2.56 -5.81
CA PRO A 187 -15.74 -3.97 -5.63
C PRO A 187 -16.83 -4.18 -4.59
N VAL A 188 -17.74 -5.12 -4.86
CA VAL A 188 -18.77 -5.55 -3.89
C VAL A 188 -18.13 -6.26 -2.70
N ASP A 189 -17.06 -7.01 -2.95
CA ASP A 189 -16.22 -7.64 -1.94
C ASP A 189 -14.74 -7.28 -2.20
N PRO A 190 -14.25 -6.15 -1.63
CA PRO A 190 -12.87 -5.71 -1.79
C PRO A 190 -11.86 -6.76 -1.31
N VAL A 191 -10.81 -6.98 -2.09
CA VAL A 191 -9.79 -7.98 -1.76
C VAL A 191 -8.84 -7.43 -0.72
N LYS A 192 -8.85 -8.03 0.47
CA LYS A 192 -7.90 -7.73 1.54
C LYS A 192 -6.50 -8.24 1.19
N PHE A 193 -5.49 -7.45 1.51
CA PHE A 193 -4.09 -7.78 1.33
C PHE A 193 -3.21 -7.39 2.52
N SER A 194 -2.06 -8.05 2.60
CA SER A 194 -0.93 -7.66 3.45
C SER A 194 0.36 -7.66 2.63
N ILE A 195 1.26 -6.72 2.90
CA ILE A 195 2.57 -6.64 2.24
C ILE A 195 3.68 -6.93 3.24
N ARG A 196 4.66 -7.74 2.84
CA ARG A 196 5.92 -7.94 3.57
C ARG A 196 7.12 -7.83 2.64
N ILE A 197 8.28 -7.55 3.21
CA ILE A 197 9.57 -7.60 2.51
C ILE A 197 9.96 -9.07 2.32
N LEU A 198 10.51 -9.40 1.16
CA LEU A 198 11.22 -10.66 0.94
C LEU A 198 12.72 -10.41 1.08
N GLU A 199 13.38 -11.23 1.89
CA GLU A 199 14.84 -11.25 2.06
C GLU A 199 15.56 -11.74 0.79
#